data_AF-A0A0D8I6E3-F1
#
_entry.id   AF-A0A0D8I6E3-F1
#
_cell.length_a   1.000
_cell.length_b   1.000
_cell.length_c   1.000
_cell.angle_alpha   90.00
_cell.angle_beta   90.00
_cell.angle_gamma   90.00
#
_symmetry.space_group_name_H-M   'P 1'
#
loop_
_entity.id
_entity.type
_entity.pdbx_description
1 polymer ?
#
loop_
_entity_poly.entity_id
_entity_poly.type
_entity_poly.pdbx_seq_one_letter_code
_entity_poly.pdbx_strand_id
1 'polypeptide(L)'
;MKITNNIPILAAFNNLTKTNKKLSNTKEKLSSGMRINKSADDPAGLFISEGMRARIRGLKQATRNANNVYSLYQTTEGALTEVSHILQIKSTKGRRFCVRNY
;
A
#
# COMPACT_ATOMS: atom_id res chain seq x y z
N MET A 1 -10.65 -62.88 -16.99
CA MET A 1 -9.94 -61.58 -17.04
C MET A 1 -10.36 -60.88 -18.33
N LYS A 2 -11.13 -59.78 -18.23
CA LYS A 2 -11.70 -59.11 -19.40
C LYS A 2 -10.68 -58.10 -19.95
N ILE A 3 -10.28 -58.27 -21.21
CA ILE A 3 -9.19 -57.54 -21.88
C ILE A 3 -9.57 -56.09 -22.23
N THR A 4 -10.83 -55.69 -22.03
CA THR A 4 -11.36 -54.40 -22.48
C THR A 4 -10.99 -53.21 -21.60
N ASN A 5 -10.68 -53.42 -20.31
CA ASN A 5 -10.43 -52.31 -19.38
C ASN A 5 -9.18 -52.61 -18.55
N ASN A 6 -8.10 -51.87 -18.78
CA ASN A 6 -6.88 -51.97 -17.99
C ASN A 6 -7.00 -51.13 -16.71
N ILE A 7 -7.65 -51.69 -15.69
CA ILE A 7 -7.86 -51.07 -14.38
C ILE A 7 -6.56 -50.53 -13.72
N PRO A 8 -5.41 -51.24 -13.74
CA PRO A 8 -4.18 -50.69 -13.17
C PRO A 8 -3.64 -49.48 -13.95
N ILE A 9 -3.78 -49.44 -15.28
CA ILE A 9 -3.43 -48.23 -16.07
C ILE A 9 -4.36 -47.07 -15.70
N LEU A 10 -5.66 -47.30 -15.54
CA LEU A 10 -6.61 -46.25 -15.13
C LEU A 10 -6.27 -45.69 -13.74
N ALA A 11 -5.88 -46.55 -12.79
CA ALA A 11 -5.40 -46.12 -11.48
C ALA A 11 -4.10 -45.30 -11.57
N ALA A 12 -3.15 -45.75 -12.39
CA ALA A 12 -1.90 -45.02 -12.65
C ALA A 12 -2.16 -43.65 -13.29
N PHE A 13 -3.07 -43.57 -14.26
CA PHE A 13 -3.47 -42.32 -14.90
C PHE A 13 -4.13 -41.36 -13.89
N ASN A 14 -5.05 -41.83 -13.07
CA ASN A 14 -5.66 -41.03 -12.00
C ASN A 14 -4.63 -40.48 -11.01
N ASN A 15 -3.63 -41.28 -10.65
CA ASN A 15 -2.53 -40.84 -9.78
C ASN A 15 -1.65 -39.81 -10.48
N LEU A 16 -1.34 -40.00 -11.77
CA LEU A 16 -0.60 -39.04 -12.58
C LEU A 16 -1.34 -37.69 -12.67
N THR A 17 -2.64 -37.70 -12.94
CA THR A 17 -3.46 -36.48 -12.98
C THR A 17 -3.45 -35.75 -11.63
N LYS A 18 -3.57 -36.48 -10.52
CA LYS A 18 -3.47 -35.90 -9.16
C LYS A 18 -2.10 -35.27 -8.92
N THR A 19 -1.02 -35.94 -9.30
CA THR A 19 0.36 -35.44 -9.16
C THR A 19 0.58 -34.20 -10.01
N ASN A 20 0.13 -34.20 -11.27
CA ASN A 20 0.22 -33.03 -12.16
C ASN A 20 -0.55 -31.83 -11.60
N LYS A 21 -1.74 -32.04 -11.02
CA LYS A 21 -2.51 -30.97 -10.37
C LYS A 21 -1.77 -30.39 -9.15
N LYS A 22 -1.17 -31.24 -8.31
CA LYS A 22 -0.35 -30.81 -7.17
C LYS A 22 0.87 -30.02 -7.64
N LEU A 23 1.59 -30.52 -8.65
CA LEU A 23 2.75 -29.84 -9.23
C LEU A 23 2.39 -28.46 -9.78
N SER A 24 1.28 -28.35 -10.51
CA SER A 24 0.79 -27.08 -11.02
C SER A 24 0.50 -26.08 -9.89
N ASN A 25 -0.13 -26.52 -8.81
CA ASN A 25 -0.42 -25.66 -7.65
C ASN A 25 0.88 -25.21 -6.95
N THR A 26 1.87 -26.10 -6.80
CA THR A 26 3.16 -25.74 -6.20
C THR A 26 3.92 -24.76 -7.09
N LYS A 27 3.91 -24.96 -8.41
CA LYS A 27 4.50 -24.02 -9.38
C LYS A 27 3.87 -22.63 -9.25
N GLU A 28 2.55 -22.56 -9.12
CA GLU A 28 1.83 -21.30 -8.97
C GLU A 28 2.18 -20.56 -7.67
N LYS A 29 2.30 -21.29 -6.55
CA LYS A 29 2.74 -20.73 -5.26
C LYS A 29 4.19 -20.27 -5.29
N LEU A 30 5.06 -21.00 -5.97
CA LEU A 30 6.46 -20.62 -6.14
C LEU A 30 6.60 -19.37 -7.01
N SER A 31 5.88 -19.30 -8.13
CA SER A 31 5.92 -18.15 -9.05
C SER A 31 5.31 -16.87 -8.47
N SER A 32 4.28 -17.00 -7.62
CA SER A 32 3.66 -15.85 -6.94
C SER A 32 4.38 -15.43 -5.66
N GLY A 33 5.14 -16.34 -5.03
CA GLY A 33 5.69 -16.16 -3.69
C GLY A 33 4.62 -16.08 -2.58
N MET A 34 3.34 -16.31 -2.92
CA MET A 34 2.22 -16.22 -1.98
C MET A 34 1.77 -17.61 -1.56
N ARG A 35 1.64 -17.83 -0.25
CA ARG A 35 1.17 -19.11 0.31
C ARG A 35 -0.29 -19.39 -0.04
N ILE A 36 -1.13 -18.34 -0.07
CA ILE A 36 -2.55 -18.38 -0.41
C ILE A 36 -2.71 -17.66 -1.75
N ASN A 37 -2.95 -18.42 -2.81
CA ASN A 37 -3.07 -17.90 -4.18
C ASN A 37 -4.48 -18.08 -4.76
N LYS A 38 -5.24 -19.06 -4.23
CA LYS A 38 -6.62 -19.35 -4.63
C LYS A 38 -7.56 -19.13 -3.46
N SER A 39 -8.63 -18.38 -3.69
CA SER A 39 -9.74 -18.22 -2.74
C SER A 39 -10.42 -19.55 -2.41
N ALA A 40 -10.30 -20.54 -3.29
CA ALA A 40 -10.87 -21.87 -3.12
C ALA A 40 -10.14 -22.72 -2.06
N ASP A 41 -8.85 -22.48 -1.81
CA ASP A 41 -8.06 -23.26 -0.85
C ASP A 41 -8.19 -22.71 0.58
N ASP A 42 -8.33 -21.38 0.75
CA ASP A 42 -8.54 -20.70 2.03
C ASP A 42 -9.22 -19.33 1.83
N PRO A 43 -10.56 -19.27 1.77
CA PRO A 43 -11.30 -18.03 1.52
C PRO A 43 -11.19 -17.04 2.69
N ALA A 44 -11.11 -17.54 3.93
CA ALA A 44 -11.00 -16.71 5.13
C ALA A 44 -9.61 -16.07 5.24
N GLY A 45 -8.55 -16.86 5.04
CA GLY A 45 -7.18 -16.37 5.03
C GLY A 45 -6.91 -15.38 3.90
N LEU A 46 -7.49 -15.62 2.72
CA LEU A 46 -7.40 -14.66 1.62
C LEU A 46 -8.13 -13.36 1.97
N PHE A 47 -9.37 -13.42 2.47
CA PHE A 47 -10.15 -12.23 2.83
C PHE A 47 -9.45 -11.37 3.87
N ILE A 48 -8.91 -11.98 4.93
CA ILE A 48 -8.14 -11.25 5.96
C ILE A 48 -6.88 -10.62 5.35
N SER A 49 -6.15 -11.36 4.51
CA SER A 49 -4.93 -10.84 3.88
C SER A 49 -5.21 -9.67 2.94
N GLU A 50 -6.29 -9.73 2.16
CA GLU A 50 -6.72 -8.62 1.30
C GLU A 50 -7.25 -7.42 2.11
N GLY A 51 -7.96 -7.67 3.22
CA GLY A 51 -8.34 -6.63 4.17
C GLY A 51 -7.12 -5.91 4.77
N MET A 52 -6.10 -6.65 5.18
CA MET A 52 -4.85 -6.07 5.68
C MET A 52 -4.10 -5.31 4.58
N ARG A 53 -4.05 -5.83 3.35
CA ARG A 53 -3.46 -5.12 2.20
C ARG A 53 -4.19 -3.82 1.90
N ALA A 54 -5.52 -3.80 1.98
CA ALA A 54 -6.32 -2.59 1.81
C ALA A 54 -6.00 -1.57 2.91
N ARG A 55 -5.92 -1.98 4.18
CA ARG A 55 -5.51 -1.11 5.30
C ARG A 55 -4.12 -0.55 5.11
N ILE A 56 -3.14 -1.37 4.69
CA ILE A 56 -1.77 -0.92 4.41
C ILE A 56 -1.76 0.14 3.31
N ARG A 57 -2.52 -0.06 2.21
CA ARG A 57 -2.64 0.95 1.15
C ARG A 57 -3.25 2.25 1.67
N GLY A 58 -4.30 2.16 2.48
CA GLY A 58 -4.94 3.31 3.12
C GLY A 58 -3.98 4.07 4.04
N LEU A 59 -3.27 3.37 4.92
CA LEU A 59 -2.26 3.95 5.80
C LEU A 59 -1.13 4.61 5.01
N LYS A 60 -0.65 3.97 3.94
CA LYS A 60 0.40 4.54 3.07
C LYS A 60 -0.05 5.85 2.43
N GLN A 61 -1.33 5.96 2.03
CA GLN A 61 -1.89 7.23 1.55
C GLN A 61 -2.03 8.25 2.68
N ALA A 62 -2.49 7.83 3.86
CA ALA A 62 -2.61 8.71 5.02
C ALA A 62 -1.26 9.32 5.42
N THR A 63 -0.19 8.52 5.43
CA THR A 63 1.18 9.01 5.67
C THR A 63 1.62 10.03 4.61
N ARG A 64 1.35 9.76 3.31
CA ARG A 64 1.64 10.74 2.25
C ARG A 64 0.86 12.05 2.47
N ASN A 65 -0.42 11.94 2.82
CA ASN A 65 -1.26 13.11 3.09
C ASN A 65 -0.71 13.91 4.28
N ALA A 66 -0.31 13.24 5.36
CA ALA A 66 0.29 13.89 6.52
C ALA A 66 1.60 14.63 6.17
N ASN A 67 2.46 14.01 5.36
CA ASN A 67 3.69 14.66 4.89
C ASN A 67 3.39 15.88 4.02
N ASN A 68 2.39 15.80 3.14
CA ASN A 68 1.98 16.94 2.32
C ASN A 68 1.44 18.09 3.18
N VAL A 69 0.63 17.78 4.20
CA VAL A 69 0.15 18.77 5.17
C VAL A 69 1.30 19.40 5.93
N TYR A 70 2.32 18.61 6.31
CA TYR A 70 3.52 19.12 6.97
C TYR A 70 4.30 20.10 6.06
N SER A 71 4.50 19.76 4.79
CA SER A 71 5.17 20.67 3.84
C SER A 71 4.37 21.97 3.62
N LEU A 72 3.04 21.88 3.56
CA LEU A 72 2.19 23.06 3.51
C LEU A 72 2.32 23.90 4.77
N TYR A 73 2.26 23.26 5.94
CA TYR A 73 2.41 23.90 7.24
C TYR A 73 3.72 24.70 7.32
N GLN A 74 4.84 24.07 6.96
CA GLN A 74 6.15 24.73 6.91
C GLN A 74 6.18 25.93 5.96
N THR A 75 5.52 25.81 4.80
CA THR A 75 5.41 26.92 3.83
C THR A 75 4.58 28.07 4.42
N THR A 76 3.47 27.77 5.09
CA THR A 76 2.68 28.78 5.79
C THR A 76 3.43 29.44 6.95
N GLU A 77 4.24 28.71 7.72
CA GLU A 77 5.09 29.31 8.76
C GLU A 77 6.12 30.29 8.17
N GLY A 78 6.74 29.93 7.05
CA GLY A 78 7.63 30.83 6.32
C GLY A 78 6.92 32.11 5.87
N ALA A 79 5.71 31.97 5.31
CA ALA A 79 4.91 33.13 4.88
C ALA A 79 4.47 34.01 6.06
N LEU A 80 4.05 33.42 7.19
CA LEU A 80 3.68 34.13 8.42
C LEU A 80 4.86 34.89 9.03
N THR A 81 6.06 34.32 8.97
CA THR A 81 7.29 34.96 9.41
C THR A 81 7.56 36.23 8.59
N GLU A 82 7.39 36.16 7.27
CA GLU A 82 7.56 37.32 6.38
C GLU A 82 6.52 38.42 6.67
N VAL A 83 5.24 38.05 6.84
CA VAL A 83 4.19 39.02 7.21
C VAL A 83 4.51 39.70 8.55
N SER A 84 4.97 38.93 9.54
CA SER A 84 5.36 39.46 10.85
C SER A 84 6.53 40.45 10.74
N HIS A 85 7.52 40.12 9.92
CA HIS A 85 8.66 40.99 9.64
C HIS A 85 8.25 42.30 8.95
N ILE A 86 7.35 42.24 7.96
CA ILE A 86 6.80 43.43 7.29
C ILE A 86 6.08 44.35 8.27
N LEU A 87 5.26 43.79 9.17
CA LEU A 87 4.55 44.57 10.19
C LEU A 87 5.52 45.27 11.15
N GLN A 88 6.59 44.58 11.57
CA GLN A 88 7.61 45.15 12.42
C GLN A 88 8.35 46.30 11.73
N ILE A 89 8.75 46.14 10.47
CA ILE A 89 9.36 47.21 9.67
C ILE A 89 8.40 48.39 9.53
N LYS A 90 7.11 48.15 9.25
CA LYS A 90 6.11 49.23 9.13
C LYS A 90 5.98 50.02 10.44
N SER A 91 5.94 49.33 11.58
CA SER A 91 5.86 49.97 12.90
C SER A 91 7.10 50.83 13.23
N THR A 92 8.28 50.38 12.82
CA THR A 92 9.54 51.10 13.08
C THR A 92 9.75 52.26 12.10
N LYS A 93 9.32 52.11 10.84
CA LYS A 93 9.29 53.22 9.86
C LYS A 93 8.31 54.30 10.30
N GLY A 94 7.11 53.92 10.77
CA GLY A 94 6.13 54.87 11.30
C GLY A 94 6.68 55.69 12.46
N ARG A 95 7.29 55.03 13.46
CA ARG A 95 7.96 55.73 14.57
C ARG A 95 9.08 56.66 14.09
N ARG A 96 9.94 56.21 13.17
CA ARG A 96 11.01 57.06 12.61
C ARG A 96 10.47 58.25 11.83
N PHE A 97 9.35 58.12 11.13
CA PHE A 97 8.72 59.23 10.41
C PHE A 97 8.18 60.30 11.38
N CYS A 98 7.54 59.89 12.48
CA CYS A 98 7.07 60.84 13.49
C CYS A 98 8.23 61.60 14.15
N VAL A 99 9.33 60.92 14.51
CA VAL A 99 10.49 61.57 15.16
C VAL A 99 11.26 62.50 14.22
N ARG A 100 11.11 62.34 12.90
CA ARG A 100 11.84 63.12 11.88
C ARG A 100 11.05 64.32 11.34
N ASN A 101 9.78 64.46 11.71
CA ASN A 101 8.91 65.58 11.35
C ASN A 101 8.61 66.51 12.55
N TYR A 102 9.43 66.46 13.60
CA TYR A 102 9.51 67.44 14.68
C TYR A 102 10.92 68.04 14.70
#